data_AF-A0A7J5CIF3-F1
#
_entry.id   AF-A0A7J5CIF3-F1
#
_cell.length_a   1.000
_cell.length_b   1.000
_cell.length_c   1.000
_cell.angle_alpha   90.00
_cell.angle_beta   90.00
_cell.angle_gamma   90.00
#
_symmetry.space_group_name_H-M   'P 1'
#
loop_
_entity.id
_entity.type
_entity.pdbx_description
1 polymer ?
#
loop_
_entity_poly.entity_id
_entity_poly.type
_entity_poly.pdbx_seq_one_letter_code
_entity_poly.pdbx_strand_id
1 'polypeptide(L)'
;MTETTVRVPLRTDARRLAGHLAGMVVAMVVGMLLLGPLWRAGTALLGGVDALARADVGALVMATNMGLGMAAWMWHRGHGWAATAEMVAVMYVPFLLLLPPWWAGLVGDDALMLGGHLLMLPAMALVALRHRHAHPAPARRHPVAAAVARRWPTGLALLMTVDLWVAPTVFSPWTLLVLPAGYLLIGTWRRQWGDRRTVAWQLAGLAGWGGLAAAALLGPDGLAGVLVGLGWLGHAAWDVAHHRTGRVVPRGYAEWCAVLDVAVGATTLLAVLSG
;
A
#
# COMPACT_ATOMS: atom_id res chain seq x y z
N MET A 1 50.79 -6.01 -31.77
CA MET A 1 49.61 -5.12 -31.72
C MET A 1 48.56 -5.85 -30.90
N THR A 2 48.48 -5.56 -29.61
CA THR A 2 47.79 -6.38 -28.62
C THR A 2 46.32 -5.96 -28.52
N GLU A 3 45.43 -6.79 -29.06
CA GLU A 3 43.99 -6.59 -29.03
C GLU A 3 43.47 -6.85 -27.60
N THR A 4 43.23 -5.78 -26.85
CA THR A 4 42.73 -5.88 -25.47
C THR A 4 41.20 -5.91 -25.52
N THR A 5 40.62 -7.07 -25.77
CA THR A 5 39.16 -7.25 -25.70
C THR A 5 38.72 -7.46 -24.25
N VAL A 6 38.48 -6.35 -23.54
CA VAL A 6 37.75 -6.40 -22.26
C VAL A 6 36.27 -6.62 -22.57
N ARG A 7 35.83 -7.88 -22.64
CA ARG A 7 34.41 -8.21 -22.48
C ARG A 7 34.19 -8.80 -21.09
N VAL A 8 33.10 -8.34 -20.46
CA VAL A 8 32.21 -8.99 -19.45
C VAL A 8 31.65 -7.85 -18.55
N PRO A 9 30.33 -7.79 -18.17
CA PRO A 9 29.35 -8.90 -18.10
C PRO A 9 27.92 -8.56 -18.59
N LEU A 10 27.38 -9.29 -19.57
CA LEU A 10 25.93 -9.28 -19.88
C LEU A 10 25.05 -9.67 -18.66
N ARG A 11 25.62 -10.42 -17.72
CA ARG A 11 24.92 -11.01 -16.56
C ARG A 11 24.64 -10.00 -15.44
N THR A 12 25.49 -8.98 -15.26
CA THR A 12 25.23 -7.88 -14.31
C THR A 12 24.18 -6.92 -14.85
N ASP A 13 24.17 -6.71 -16.16
CA ASP A 13 23.17 -5.85 -16.81
C ASP A 13 21.78 -6.48 -16.74
N ALA A 14 21.68 -7.80 -16.97
CA ALA A 14 20.44 -8.54 -16.80
C ALA A 14 19.91 -8.50 -15.35
N ARG A 15 20.77 -8.65 -14.34
CA ARG A 15 20.37 -8.56 -12.93
C ARG A 15 19.91 -7.15 -12.54
N ARG A 16 20.59 -6.12 -13.04
CA ARG A 16 20.21 -4.71 -12.81
C ARG A 16 18.87 -4.40 -13.47
N LEU A 17 18.66 -4.88 -14.70
CA LEU A 17 17.39 -4.75 -15.41
C LEU A 17 16.26 -5.50 -14.71
N ALA A 18 16.50 -6.75 -14.28
CA ALA A 18 15.53 -7.54 -13.53
C ALA A 18 15.16 -6.88 -12.20
N GLY A 19 16.14 -6.36 -11.45
CA GLY A 19 15.89 -5.59 -10.23
C GLY A 19 15.12 -4.30 -10.48
N HIS A 20 15.36 -3.63 -11.61
CA HIS A 20 14.60 -2.47 -12.02
C HIS A 20 13.15 -2.83 -12.36
N LEU A 21 12.93 -3.87 -13.18
CA LEU A 21 11.60 -4.40 -13.54
C LEU A 21 10.83 -4.85 -12.30
N ALA A 22 11.47 -5.59 -11.39
CA ALA A 22 10.87 -6.00 -10.13
C ALA A 22 10.44 -4.79 -9.29
N GLY A 23 11.27 -3.74 -9.23
CA GLY A 23 10.92 -2.48 -8.57
C GLY A 23 9.69 -1.80 -9.18
N MET A 24 9.53 -1.85 -10.50
CA MET A 24 8.34 -1.33 -11.19
C MET A 24 7.09 -2.15 -10.85
N VAL A 25 7.18 -3.48 -10.90
CA VAL A 25 6.07 -4.37 -10.54
C VAL A 25 5.64 -4.15 -9.09
N VAL A 26 6.59 -4.03 -8.17
CA VAL A 26 6.28 -3.71 -6.77
C VAL A 26 5.57 -2.37 -6.65
N ALA A 27 6.01 -1.33 -7.37
CA ALA A 27 5.34 -0.03 -7.36
C ALA A 27 3.91 -0.10 -7.90
N MET A 28 3.67 -0.90 -8.95
CA MET A 28 2.33 -1.12 -9.51
C MET A 28 1.40 -1.80 -8.49
N VAL A 29 1.88 -2.88 -7.86
CA VAL A 29 1.12 -3.60 -6.83
C VAL A 29 0.82 -2.69 -5.64
N VAL A 30 1.79 -1.91 -5.19
CA VAL A 30 1.59 -0.92 -4.12
C VAL A 30 0.53 0.10 -4.54
N GLY A 31 0.57 0.61 -5.77
CA GLY A 31 -0.46 1.52 -6.30
C GLY A 31 -1.87 0.91 -6.24
N MET A 32 -2.02 -0.35 -6.67
CA MET A 32 -3.29 -1.08 -6.60
C MET A 32 -3.80 -1.24 -5.17
N LEU A 33 -2.93 -1.67 -4.25
CA LEU A 33 -3.33 -1.90 -2.86
C LEU A 33 -3.71 -0.60 -2.14
N LEU A 34 -3.00 0.49 -2.41
CA LEU A 34 -3.23 1.77 -1.75
C LEU A 34 -4.44 2.54 -2.30
N LEU A 35 -4.71 2.46 -3.60
CA LEU A 35 -5.83 3.19 -4.22
C LEU A 35 -7.14 2.39 -4.21
N GLY A 36 -7.09 1.06 -4.02
CA GLY A 36 -8.27 0.19 -3.93
C GLY A 36 -9.32 0.65 -2.91
N PRO A 37 -8.97 1.01 -1.66
CA PRO A 37 -9.90 1.58 -0.69
C PRO A 37 -10.64 2.82 -1.19
N LEU A 38 -9.95 3.71 -1.91
CA LEU A 38 -10.53 4.94 -2.44
C LEU A 38 -11.64 4.66 -3.47
N TRP A 39 -11.40 3.70 -4.37
CA TRP A 39 -12.41 3.29 -5.35
C TRP A 39 -13.63 2.66 -4.70
N ARG A 40 -13.44 1.78 -3.70
CA ARG A 40 -14.54 1.16 -2.96
C ARG A 40 -15.38 2.19 -2.20
N ALA A 41 -14.73 3.16 -1.56
CA ALA A 41 -15.42 4.26 -0.89
C ALA A 41 -16.22 5.10 -1.90
N GLY A 42 -15.62 5.47 -3.02
CA GLY A 42 -16.27 6.28 -4.06
C GLY A 42 -17.48 5.59 -4.69
N THR A 43 -17.38 4.30 -5.03
CA THR A 43 -18.50 3.57 -5.62
C THR A 43 -19.61 3.28 -4.62
N ALA A 44 -19.29 3.04 -3.35
CA ALA A 44 -20.29 2.91 -2.30
C ALA A 44 -21.10 4.20 -2.11
N LEU A 45 -20.44 5.37 -2.10
CA LEU A 45 -21.11 6.67 -1.98
C LEU A 45 -21.99 7.01 -3.19
N LEU A 46 -21.58 6.59 -4.38
CA LEU A 46 -22.29 6.87 -5.64
C LEU A 46 -23.35 5.79 -5.99
N GLY A 47 -23.52 4.75 -5.16
CA GLY A 47 -24.46 3.65 -5.41
C GLY A 47 -24.05 2.72 -6.57
N GLY A 48 -22.77 2.72 -6.95
CA GLY A 48 -22.22 1.99 -8.10
C GLY A 48 -21.31 0.82 -7.73
N VAL A 49 -21.61 0.10 -6.64
CA VAL A 49 -20.75 -1.00 -6.14
C VAL A 49 -20.48 -2.08 -7.20
N ASP A 50 -21.48 -2.38 -8.03
CA ASP A 50 -21.37 -3.35 -9.12
C ASP A 50 -20.53 -2.83 -10.30
N ALA A 51 -20.28 -1.52 -10.37
CA ALA A 51 -19.47 -0.95 -11.44
C ALA A 51 -18.04 -1.51 -11.42
N LEU A 52 -17.45 -1.74 -10.24
CA LEU A 52 -16.11 -2.33 -10.14
C LEU A 52 -16.07 -3.81 -10.55
N ALA A 53 -17.21 -4.51 -10.51
CA ALA A 53 -17.30 -5.90 -10.93
C ALA A 53 -17.34 -6.04 -12.46
N ARG A 54 -17.70 -4.98 -13.19
CA ARG A 54 -17.66 -5.00 -14.65
C ARG A 54 -16.21 -5.05 -15.13
N ALA A 55 -15.91 -5.97 -16.05
CA ALA A 55 -14.55 -6.19 -16.53
C ALA A 55 -13.95 -4.93 -17.21
N ASP A 56 -14.76 -4.12 -17.89
CA ASP A 56 -14.33 -2.88 -18.53
C ASP A 56 -13.87 -1.81 -17.52
N VAL A 57 -14.69 -1.55 -16.50
CA VAL A 57 -14.36 -0.61 -15.41
C VAL A 57 -13.22 -1.15 -14.55
N GLY A 58 -13.26 -2.44 -14.18
CA GLY A 58 -12.23 -3.09 -13.39
C GLY A 58 -10.86 -3.02 -14.05
N ALA A 59 -10.78 -3.29 -15.36
CA ALA A 59 -9.54 -3.18 -16.12
C ALA A 59 -8.98 -1.74 -16.13
N LEU A 60 -9.84 -0.73 -16.31
CA LEU A 60 -9.43 0.68 -16.33
C LEU A 60 -9.03 1.20 -14.95
N VAL A 61 -9.75 0.82 -13.89
CA VAL A 61 -9.40 1.16 -12.51
C VAL A 61 -8.07 0.53 -12.14
N MET A 62 -7.87 -0.73 -12.49
CA MET A 62 -6.61 -1.45 -12.29
C MET A 62 -5.45 -0.76 -13.04
N ALA A 63 -5.61 -0.50 -14.34
CA ALA A 63 -4.62 0.23 -15.15
C ALA A 63 -4.28 1.60 -14.55
N THR A 64 -5.30 2.31 -14.03
CA THR A 64 -5.13 3.59 -13.34
C THR A 64 -4.32 3.47 -12.06
N ASN A 65 -4.64 2.50 -11.22
CA ASN A 65 -3.92 2.32 -9.96
C ASN A 65 -2.46 1.93 -10.18
N MET A 66 -2.22 1.01 -11.13
CA MET A 66 -0.88 0.64 -11.51
C MET A 66 -0.14 1.84 -12.11
N GLY A 67 -0.78 2.61 -13.00
CA GLY A 67 -0.20 3.78 -13.66
C GLY A 67 0.18 4.89 -12.68
N LEU A 68 -0.67 5.17 -11.69
CA LEU A 68 -0.37 6.13 -10.63
C LEU A 68 0.79 5.67 -9.75
N GLY A 69 0.82 4.38 -9.36
CA GLY A 69 1.94 3.79 -8.62
C GLY A 69 3.26 3.90 -9.40
N MET A 70 3.23 3.60 -10.69
CA MET A 70 4.38 3.70 -11.58
C MET A 70 4.83 5.16 -11.75
N ALA A 71 3.90 6.09 -11.97
CA ALA A 71 4.21 7.51 -12.11
C ALA A 71 4.88 8.08 -10.84
N ALA A 72 4.38 7.72 -9.66
CA ALA A 72 4.98 8.09 -8.39
C ALA A 72 6.41 7.52 -8.22
N TRP A 73 6.61 6.26 -8.62
CA TRP A 73 7.93 5.63 -8.60
C TRP A 73 8.93 6.29 -9.56
N MET A 74 8.50 6.59 -10.79
CA MET A 74 9.33 7.27 -11.80
C MET A 74 9.69 8.68 -11.35
N TRP A 75 8.73 9.41 -10.77
CA TRP A 75 8.96 10.74 -10.20
C TRP A 75 9.96 10.68 -9.04
N HIS A 76 9.82 9.72 -8.11
CA HIS A 76 10.76 9.52 -7.01
C HIS A 76 12.18 9.23 -7.51
N ARG A 77 12.30 8.47 -8.61
CA ARG A 77 13.56 8.15 -9.26
C ARG A 77 14.11 9.27 -10.16
N GLY A 78 13.36 10.37 -10.35
CA GLY A 78 13.80 11.51 -11.17
C GLY A 78 13.71 11.30 -12.68
N HIS A 79 12.84 10.39 -13.16
CA HIS A 79 12.64 10.22 -14.60
C HIS A 79 11.87 11.42 -15.19
N GLY A 80 12.18 11.76 -16.45
CA GLY A 80 11.51 12.83 -17.17
C GLY A 80 10.04 12.52 -17.45
N TRP A 81 9.22 13.56 -17.59
CA TRP A 81 7.76 13.43 -17.77
C TRP A 81 7.39 12.57 -18.99
N ALA A 82 8.15 12.65 -20.09
CA ALA A 82 7.87 11.90 -21.31
C ALA A 82 8.06 10.39 -21.10
N ALA A 83 9.12 9.98 -20.41
CA ALA A 83 9.34 8.57 -20.05
C ALA A 83 8.23 8.07 -19.12
N THR A 84 7.79 8.89 -18.17
CA THR A 84 6.67 8.56 -17.29
C THR A 84 5.36 8.41 -18.05
N ALA A 85 5.05 9.33 -18.96
CA ALA A 85 3.84 9.28 -19.78
C ALA A 85 3.84 8.06 -20.71
N GLU A 86 4.97 7.74 -21.35
CA GLU A 86 5.10 6.52 -22.16
C GLU A 86 4.91 5.26 -21.32
N MET A 87 5.48 5.23 -20.12
CA MET A 87 5.34 4.07 -19.22
C MET A 87 3.89 3.91 -18.75
N VAL A 88 3.19 5.00 -18.40
CA VAL A 88 1.78 4.94 -18.05
C VAL A 88 0.94 4.53 -19.26
N ALA A 89 1.23 5.05 -20.45
CA ALA A 89 0.47 4.73 -21.66
C ALA A 89 0.50 3.23 -21.99
N VAL A 90 1.66 2.58 -21.89
CA VAL A 90 1.76 1.13 -22.15
C VAL A 90 1.01 0.26 -21.15
N MET A 91 0.54 0.84 -20.04
CA MET A 91 -0.29 0.15 -19.05
C MET A 91 -1.78 0.24 -19.37
N TYR A 92 -2.20 1.20 -20.20
CA TYR A 92 -3.58 1.34 -20.67
C TYR A 92 -3.78 0.75 -22.06
N VAL A 93 -2.84 0.98 -22.98
CA VAL A 93 -2.97 0.61 -24.41
C VAL A 93 -3.39 -0.86 -24.61
N PRO A 94 -2.79 -1.87 -23.95
CA PRO A 94 -3.21 -3.26 -24.10
C PRO A 94 -4.68 -3.51 -23.78
N PHE A 95 -5.18 -2.92 -22.69
CA PHE A 95 -6.58 -3.07 -22.29
C PHE A 95 -7.51 -2.33 -23.25
N LEU A 96 -7.14 -1.11 -23.67
CA LEU A 96 -7.91 -0.34 -24.66
C LEU A 96 -8.01 -1.04 -26.01
N LEU A 97 -7.01 -1.83 -26.40
CA LEU A 97 -7.04 -2.64 -27.62
C LEU A 97 -7.93 -3.89 -27.49
N LEU A 98 -8.03 -4.47 -26.30
CA LEU A 98 -8.83 -5.67 -26.05
C LEU A 98 -10.30 -5.36 -25.69
N LEU A 99 -10.62 -4.13 -25.30
CA LEU A 99 -11.99 -3.70 -24.99
C LEU A 99 -12.96 -3.81 -26.18
N PRO A 100 -12.63 -3.38 -27.43
CA PRO A 100 -13.57 -3.52 -28.54
C PRO A 100 -13.91 -4.98 -28.89
N PRO A 101 -12.94 -5.92 -28.96
CA PRO A 101 -13.25 -7.36 -29.10
C PRO A 101 -14.08 -7.92 -27.95
N TRP A 102 -13.85 -7.45 -26.71
CA TRP A 102 -14.65 -7.83 -25.54
C TRP A 102 -16.09 -7.31 -25.64
N TRP A 103 -16.30 -6.05 -26.03
CA TRP A 103 -17.64 -5.50 -26.29
C TRP A 103 -18.37 -6.23 -27.41
N ALA A 104 -17.65 -6.73 -28.40
CA ALA A 104 -18.19 -7.56 -29.47
C ALA A 104 -18.49 -9.00 -29.03
N GLY A 105 -18.19 -9.39 -27.78
CA GLY A 105 -18.39 -10.74 -27.25
C GLY A 105 -17.40 -11.77 -27.80
N LEU A 106 -16.33 -11.34 -28.46
CA LEU A 106 -15.32 -12.23 -29.06
C LEU A 106 -14.30 -12.74 -28.04
N VAL A 107 -14.19 -12.05 -26.91
CA VAL A 107 -13.19 -12.28 -25.86
C VAL A 107 -13.90 -12.24 -24.51
N GLY A 108 -13.69 -13.25 -23.67
CA GLY A 108 -14.22 -13.29 -22.31
C GLY A 108 -13.42 -12.45 -21.31
N ASP A 109 -13.97 -12.27 -20.11
CA ASP A 109 -13.37 -11.46 -19.04
C ASP A 109 -11.94 -11.91 -18.70
N ASP A 110 -11.74 -13.21 -18.55
CA ASP A 110 -10.42 -13.80 -18.26
C ASP A 110 -9.40 -13.49 -19.36
N ALA A 111 -9.83 -13.49 -20.62
CA ALA A 111 -8.97 -13.23 -21.75
C ALA A 111 -8.66 -11.72 -21.91
N LEU A 112 -9.60 -10.83 -21.57
CA LEU A 112 -9.35 -9.39 -21.45
C LEU A 112 -8.29 -9.13 -20.37
N MET A 113 -8.46 -9.73 -19.20
CA MET A 113 -7.57 -9.52 -18.06
C MET A 113 -6.19 -10.14 -18.31
N LEU A 114 -6.11 -11.43 -18.64
CA LEU A 114 -4.85 -12.11 -18.89
C LEU A 114 -4.14 -11.53 -20.12
N GLY A 115 -4.87 -11.32 -21.22
CA GLY A 115 -4.33 -10.77 -22.45
C GLY A 115 -3.74 -9.37 -22.25
N GLY A 116 -4.43 -8.50 -21.51
CA GLY A 116 -3.95 -7.16 -21.20
C GLY A 116 -2.61 -7.18 -20.46
N HIS A 117 -2.46 -8.05 -19.45
CA HIS A 117 -1.20 -8.19 -18.71
C HIS A 117 -0.07 -8.81 -19.55
N LEU A 118 -0.38 -9.83 -20.34
CA LEU A 118 0.60 -10.51 -21.20
C LEU A 118 1.14 -9.57 -22.29
N LEU A 119 0.34 -8.63 -22.77
CA LEU A 119 0.77 -7.59 -23.71
C LEU A 119 1.47 -6.42 -23.01
N MET A 120 1.04 -6.07 -21.79
CA MET A 120 1.61 -4.99 -20.99
C MET A 120 3.07 -5.25 -20.59
N LEU A 121 3.41 -6.44 -20.09
CA LEU A 121 4.75 -6.73 -19.58
C LEU A 121 5.85 -6.58 -20.66
N PRO A 122 5.70 -7.11 -21.89
CA PRO A 122 6.64 -6.87 -22.98
C PRO A 122 6.71 -5.39 -23.39
N ALA A 123 5.57 -4.69 -23.45
CA ALA A 123 5.53 -3.27 -23.82
C ALA A 123 6.28 -2.40 -22.80
N MET A 124 6.08 -2.65 -21.50
CA MET A 124 6.84 -2.01 -20.43
C MET A 124 8.34 -2.31 -20.52
N ALA A 125 8.71 -3.56 -20.80
CA ALA A 125 10.12 -3.92 -20.98
C ALA A 125 10.75 -3.16 -22.15
N LEU A 126 10.03 -3.02 -23.27
CA LEU A 126 10.50 -2.26 -24.43
C LEU A 126 10.71 -0.77 -24.10
N VAL A 127 9.76 -0.13 -23.41
CA VAL A 127 9.89 1.27 -22.97
C VAL A 127 11.05 1.43 -22.00
N ALA A 128 11.19 0.53 -21.03
CA ALA A 128 12.30 0.54 -20.08
C ALA A 128 13.66 0.40 -20.78
N LEU A 129 13.75 -0.44 -21.81
CA LEU A 129 14.95 -0.59 -22.63
C LEU A 129 15.24 0.66 -23.48
N ARG A 130 14.21 1.32 -24.02
CA ARG A 130 14.35 2.56 -24.79
C ARG A 130 14.90 3.71 -23.94
N HIS A 131 14.42 3.84 -22.71
CA HIS A 131 14.83 4.93 -21.79
C HIS A 131 15.99 4.57 -20.87
N ARG A 132 16.65 3.42 -21.04
CA ARG A 132 17.75 2.95 -20.17
C ARG A 132 18.96 3.89 -20.10
N HIS A 133 19.13 4.75 -21.10
CA HIS A 133 20.24 5.71 -21.18
C HIS A 133 19.85 7.12 -20.72
N ALA A 134 18.55 7.37 -20.48
CA ALA A 134 18.10 8.65 -19.95
C ALA A 134 18.60 8.78 -18.50
N HIS A 135 19.45 9.78 -18.25
CA HIS A 135 19.96 10.02 -16.92
C HIS A 135 18.87 10.69 -16.08
N PRO A 136 18.52 10.15 -14.90
CA PRO A 136 17.55 10.79 -14.02
C PRO A 136 18.07 12.16 -13.60
N ALA A 137 17.37 13.21 -13.98
CA ALA A 137 17.65 14.55 -13.52
C ALA A 137 17.08 14.70 -12.09
N PRO A 138 17.79 15.37 -11.17
CA PRO A 138 17.25 15.62 -9.85
C PRO A 138 15.94 16.41 -9.97
N ALA A 139 14.84 15.78 -9.56
CA ALA A 139 13.52 16.41 -9.61
C ALA A 139 13.51 17.66 -8.73
N ARG A 140 13.14 18.83 -9.31
CA ARG A 140 12.93 20.06 -8.54
C ARG A 140 11.75 19.84 -7.58
N ARG A 141 12.04 19.63 -6.29
CA ARG A 141 10.99 19.48 -5.27
C ARG A 141 10.41 20.85 -4.94
N HIS A 142 9.16 21.09 -5.34
CA HIS A 142 8.42 22.27 -4.91
C HIS A 142 8.25 22.25 -3.37
N PRO A 143 8.39 23.37 -2.66
CA PRO A 143 8.30 23.40 -1.19
C PRO A 143 6.98 22.81 -0.65
N VAL A 144 5.88 23.02 -1.39
CA VAL A 144 4.57 22.41 -1.08
C VAL A 144 4.60 20.89 -1.19
N ALA A 145 5.19 20.34 -2.26
CA ALA A 145 5.34 18.89 -2.42
C ALA A 145 6.22 18.29 -1.30
N ALA A 146 7.26 19.01 -0.87
CA ALA A 146 8.07 18.59 0.27
C ALA A 146 7.30 18.64 1.61
N ALA A 147 6.40 19.61 1.78
CA ALA A 147 5.54 19.70 2.96
C ALA A 147 4.51 18.56 3.01
N VAL A 148 3.87 18.24 1.88
CA VAL A 148 2.96 17.10 1.77
C VAL A 148 3.69 15.79 2.00
N ALA A 149 4.87 15.60 1.38
CA ALA A 149 5.68 14.40 1.56
C ALA A 149 6.14 14.20 3.02
N ARG A 150 6.26 15.27 3.83
CA ARG A 150 6.56 15.12 5.27
C ARG A 150 5.41 14.48 6.05
N ARG A 151 4.16 14.66 5.62
CA ARG A 151 2.97 14.05 6.22
C ARG A 151 2.58 12.71 5.56
N TRP A 152 3.51 12.07 4.85
CA TRP A 152 3.26 10.77 4.23
C TRP A 152 2.73 9.70 5.20
N PRO A 153 3.15 9.63 6.50
CA PRO A 153 2.63 8.57 7.38
C PRO A 153 1.14 8.77 7.67
N THR A 154 0.75 9.99 8.06
CA THR A 154 -0.66 10.36 8.24
C THR A 154 -1.46 10.17 6.95
N GLY A 155 -0.97 10.67 5.82
CA GLY A 155 -1.68 10.55 4.53
C GLY A 155 -1.88 9.09 4.10
N LEU A 156 -0.88 8.24 4.32
CA LEU A 156 -0.96 6.81 4.03
C LEU A 156 -2.00 6.11 4.90
N ALA A 157 -2.03 6.40 6.21
CA ALA A 157 -3.01 5.83 7.13
C ALA A 157 -4.45 6.21 6.75
N LEU A 158 -4.69 7.48 6.44
CA LEU A 158 -6.00 7.96 5.99
C LEU A 158 -6.42 7.31 4.67
N LEU A 159 -5.51 7.20 3.70
CA LEU A 159 -5.79 6.53 2.44
C LEU A 159 -6.17 5.05 2.64
N MET A 160 -5.45 4.33 3.51
CA MET A 160 -5.72 2.92 3.79
C MET A 160 -7.02 2.66 4.56
N THR A 161 -7.60 3.69 5.19
CA THR A 161 -8.79 3.57 6.05
C THR A 161 -10.01 4.28 5.47
N VAL A 162 -9.90 4.90 4.30
CA VAL A 162 -10.97 5.74 3.71
C VAL A 162 -12.27 4.98 3.49
N ASP A 163 -12.20 3.70 3.15
CA ASP A 163 -13.34 2.81 2.96
C ASP A 163 -14.11 2.53 4.25
N LEU A 164 -13.42 2.46 5.39
CA LEU A 164 -14.02 2.20 6.70
C LEU A 164 -14.97 3.32 7.14
N TRP A 165 -14.78 4.54 6.63
CA TRP A 165 -15.67 5.67 6.92
C TRP A 165 -17.00 5.59 6.17
N VAL A 166 -17.02 4.89 5.04
CA VAL A 166 -18.23 4.72 4.20
C VAL A 166 -18.93 3.40 4.51
N ALA A 167 -18.16 2.34 4.74
CA ALA A 167 -18.65 1.03 5.12
C ALA A 167 -17.95 0.57 6.41
N PRO A 168 -18.40 1.05 7.58
CA PRO A 168 -17.84 0.64 8.87
C PRO A 168 -17.95 -0.87 9.05
N THR A 169 -16.86 -1.49 9.50
CA THR A 169 -16.80 -2.94 9.76
C THR A 169 -16.29 -3.19 11.17
N VAL A 170 -16.81 -4.25 11.80
CA VAL A 170 -16.30 -4.71 13.09
C VAL A 170 -15.14 -5.67 12.83
N PHE A 171 -13.94 -5.28 13.28
CA PHE A 171 -12.75 -6.09 13.12
C PHE A 171 -12.73 -7.28 14.08
N SER A 172 -12.07 -8.36 13.67
CA SER A 172 -11.96 -9.56 14.50
C SER A 172 -11.04 -9.34 15.70
N PRO A 173 -11.32 -9.92 16.88
CA PRO A 173 -10.50 -9.75 18.09
C PRO A 173 -9.01 -10.08 17.94
N TRP A 174 -8.64 -11.04 17.09
CA TRP A 174 -7.24 -11.40 16.89
C TRP A 174 -6.41 -10.26 16.28
N THR A 175 -7.03 -9.29 15.61
CA THR A 175 -6.35 -8.13 15.03
C THR A 175 -5.62 -7.31 16.08
N LEU A 176 -6.11 -7.30 17.32
CA LEU A 176 -5.48 -6.66 18.48
C LEU A 176 -4.11 -7.26 18.82
N LEU A 177 -3.83 -8.50 18.40
CA LEU A 177 -2.55 -9.17 18.64
C LEU A 177 -1.51 -8.85 17.56
N VAL A 178 -1.95 -8.42 16.38
CA VAL A 178 -1.06 -8.05 15.27
C VAL A 178 -0.19 -6.84 15.65
N LEU A 179 -0.80 -5.88 16.34
CA LEU A 179 -0.17 -4.63 16.77
C LEU A 179 1.03 -4.85 17.73
N PRO A 180 0.87 -5.50 18.90
CA PRO A 180 2.00 -5.78 19.79
C PRO A 180 3.03 -6.73 19.15
N ALA A 181 2.61 -7.69 18.32
CA ALA A 181 3.53 -8.55 17.59
C ALA A 181 4.43 -7.74 16.63
N GLY A 182 3.85 -6.80 15.88
CA GLY A 182 4.59 -5.90 15.00
C GLY A 182 5.65 -5.08 15.74
N TYR A 183 5.28 -4.54 16.91
CA TYR A 183 6.20 -3.79 17.77
C TYR A 183 7.37 -4.64 18.29
N LEU A 184 7.13 -5.90 18.67
CA LEU A 184 8.18 -6.84 19.08
C LEU A 184 9.11 -7.18 17.91
N LEU A 185 8.58 -7.38 16.71
CA LEU A 185 9.39 -7.64 15.53
C LEU A 185 10.29 -6.44 15.19
N ILE A 186 9.71 -5.24 15.14
CA ILE A 186 10.45 -4.01 14.83
C ILE A 186 11.46 -3.67 15.94
N GLY A 187 11.07 -3.82 17.21
CA GLY A 187 11.97 -3.62 18.35
C GLY A 187 13.18 -4.57 18.32
N THR A 188 12.96 -5.82 17.91
CA THR A 188 14.03 -6.82 17.72
C THR A 188 14.97 -6.44 16.60
N TRP A 189 14.42 -6.06 15.46
CA TRP A 189 15.22 -5.62 14.32
C TRP A 189 16.04 -4.36 14.64
N ARG A 190 15.46 -3.41 15.39
CA ARG A 190 16.13 -2.18 15.84
C ARG A 190 17.02 -2.36 17.09
N ARG A 191 17.13 -3.59 17.61
CA ARG A 191 17.93 -3.95 18.81
C ARG A 191 17.63 -3.05 20.02
N GLN A 192 16.35 -2.79 20.29
CA GLN A 192 15.88 -1.88 21.34
C GLN A 192 15.70 -2.55 22.71
N TRP A 193 16.24 -3.74 22.92
CA TRP A 193 16.03 -4.57 24.12
C TRP A 193 17.01 -4.33 25.26
N GLY A 194 17.90 -3.34 25.16
CA GLY A 194 18.88 -3.03 26.19
C GLY A 194 18.29 -2.46 27.49
N ASP A 195 17.10 -1.87 27.43
CA ASP A 195 16.42 -1.26 28.57
C ASP A 195 15.32 -2.18 29.12
N ARG A 196 15.48 -2.65 30.36
CA ARG A 196 14.50 -3.50 31.05
C ARG A 196 13.13 -2.86 31.14
N ARG A 197 13.05 -1.53 31.28
CA ARG A 197 11.79 -0.80 31.32
C ARG A 197 11.06 -0.87 29.98
N THR A 198 11.80 -0.78 28.88
CA THR A 198 11.25 -0.89 27.52
C THR A 198 10.73 -2.30 27.26
N VAL A 199 11.47 -3.33 27.70
CA VAL A 199 11.00 -4.74 27.63
C VAL A 199 9.74 -4.94 28.48
N ALA A 200 9.74 -4.50 29.73
CA ALA A 200 8.59 -4.61 30.62
C ALA A 200 7.36 -3.88 30.06
N TRP A 201 7.54 -2.70 29.46
CA TRP A 201 6.47 -1.97 28.78
C TRP A 201 5.88 -2.77 27.62
N GLN A 202 6.71 -3.35 26.74
CA GLN A 202 6.22 -4.17 25.64
C GLN A 202 5.51 -5.44 26.10
N LEU A 203 5.99 -6.11 27.16
CA LEU A 203 5.32 -7.26 27.75
C LEU A 203 3.99 -6.89 28.42
N ALA A 204 3.92 -5.74 29.09
CA ALA A 204 2.68 -5.23 29.66
C ALA A 204 1.65 -4.90 28.57
N GLY A 205 2.10 -4.29 27.47
CA GLY A 205 1.27 -4.10 26.28
C GLY A 205 0.75 -5.44 25.75
N LEU A 206 1.65 -6.39 25.47
CA LEU A 206 1.27 -7.72 24.98
C LEU A 206 0.25 -8.41 25.89
N ALA A 207 0.44 -8.35 27.21
CA ALA A 207 -0.51 -8.90 28.18
C ALA A 207 -1.86 -8.15 28.15
N GLY A 208 -1.85 -6.81 28.05
CA GLY A 208 -3.05 -5.98 27.97
C GLY A 208 -3.88 -6.26 26.72
N TRP A 209 -3.28 -6.20 25.52
CA TRP A 209 -3.96 -6.52 24.27
C TRP A 209 -4.32 -8.00 24.17
N GLY A 210 -3.49 -8.89 24.70
CA GLY A 210 -3.78 -10.33 24.82
C GLY A 210 -5.04 -10.59 25.65
N GLY A 211 -5.12 -9.98 26.84
CA GLY A 211 -6.27 -10.09 27.71
C GLY A 211 -7.54 -9.50 27.09
N LEU A 212 -7.43 -8.36 26.40
CA LEU A 212 -8.56 -7.71 25.75
C LEU A 212 -9.06 -8.52 24.54
N ALA A 213 -8.17 -9.11 23.74
CA ALA A 213 -8.52 -10.03 22.67
C ALA A 213 -9.21 -11.30 23.21
N ALA A 214 -8.69 -11.88 24.30
CA ALA A 214 -9.31 -13.03 24.94
C ALA A 214 -10.71 -12.69 25.50
N ALA A 215 -10.86 -11.52 26.14
CA ALA A 215 -12.14 -11.04 26.65
C ALA A 215 -13.15 -10.83 25.52
N ALA A 216 -12.72 -10.33 24.36
CA ALA A 216 -13.58 -10.17 23.20
C ALA A 216 -13.97 -11.50 22.52
N LEU A 217 -13.12 -12.54 22.60
CA LEU A 217 -13.41 -13.87 22.07
C LEU A 217 -14.28 -14.73 22.99
N LEU A 218 -14.09 -14.59 24.30
CA LEU A 218 -14.76 -15.41 25.32
C LEU A 218 -15.97 -14.72 25.95
N GLY A 219 -16.12 -13.41 25.72
CA GLY A 219 -17.21 -12.60 26.25
C GLY A 219 -18.49 -12.72 25.41
N PRO A 220 -19.57 -12.04 25.85
CA PRO A 220 -20.81 -11.97 25.09
C PRO A 220 -20.61 -11.29 23.73
N ASP A 221 -21.32 -11.79 22.70
CA ASP A 221 -21.20 -11.31 21.31
C ASP A 221 -21.38 -9.79 21.17
N GLY A 222 -22.26 -9.19 21.98
CA GLY A 222 -22.52 -7.74 21.96
C GLY A 222 -21.38 -6.87 22.49
N LEU A 223 -20.42 -7.42 23.24
CA LEU A 223 -19.29 -6.67 23.79
C LEU A 223 -18.02 -6.79 22.96
N ALA A 224 -17.91 -7.80 22.09
CA ALA A 224 -16.71 -8.06 21.30
C ALA A 224 -16.31 -6.85 20.44
N GLY A 225 -17.27 -6.24 19.72
CA GLY A 225 -17.00 -5.08 18.88
C GLY A 225 -16.59 -3.83 19.67
N VAL A 226 -17.21 -3.59 20.85
CA VAL A 226 -16.84 -2.47 21.73
C VAL A 226 -15.42 -2.65 22.26
N LEU A 227 -15.10 -3.85 22.75
CA LEU A 227 -13.77 -4.17 23.25
C LEU A 227 -12.74 -3.99 22.14
N VAL A 228 -12.98 -4.52 20.94
CA VAL A 228 -12.07 -4.35 19.79
C VAL A 228 -11.87 -2.87 19.46
N GLY A 229 -12.94 -2.09 19.34
CA GLY A 229 -12.85 -0.66 19.04
C GLY A 229 -12.04 0.11 20.09
N LEU A 230 -12.29 -0.13 21.38
CA LEU A 230 -11.51 0.46 22.46
C LEU A 230 -10.05 -0.03 22.50
N GLY A 231 -9.80 -1.29 22.14
CA GLY A 231 -8.47 -1.88 22.06
C GLY A 231 -7.60 -1.21 20.99
N TRP A 232 -8.19 -0.90 19.83
CA TRP A 232 -7.53 -0.13 18.77
C TRP A 232 -7.26 1.33 19.22
N LEU A 233 -8.23 2.00 19.83
CA LEU A 233 -8.01 3.36 20.36
C LEU A 233 -6.96 3.41 21.48
N GLY A 234 -6.93 2.39 22.33
CA GLY A 234 -5.89 2.23 23.34
C GLY A 234 -4.51 2.08 22.69
N HIS A 235 -4.42 1.41 21.54
CA HIS A 235 -3.15 1.24 20.84
C HIS A 235 -2.72 2.54 20.16
N ALA A 236 -3.66 3.33 19.63
CA ALA A 236 -3.33 4.68 19.18
C ALA A 236 -2.70 5.54 20.30
N ALA A 237 -3.19 5.44 21.54
CA ALA A 237 -2.57 6.13 22.67
C ALA A 237 -1.14 5.60 22.97
N TRP A 238 -0.94 4.29 22.82
CA TRP A 238 0.37 3.64 22.92
C TRP A 238 1.35 4.11 21.84
N ASP A 239 0.88 4.26 20.61
CA ASP A 239 1.64 4.78 19.48
C ASP A 239 2.07 6.22 19.73
N VAL A 240 1.20 7.07 20.28
CA VAL A 240 1.54 8.45 20.66
C VAL A 240 2.68 8.46 21.69
N ALA A 241 2.69 7.54 22.65
CA ALA A 241 3.78 7.41 23.61
C ALA A 241 5.10 7.00 22.92
N HIS A 242 5.05 6.08 21.95
CA HIS A 242 6.23 5.67 21.17
C HIS A 242 6.71 6.75 20.21
N HIS A 243 5.81 7.51 19.60
CA HIS A 243 6.12 8.66 18.75
C HIS A 243 6.86 9.76 19.54
N ARG A 244 6.40 10.04 20.78
CA ARG A 244 7.04 11.01 21.67
C ARG A 244 8.44 10.55 22.10
N THR A 245 8.57 9.30 22.52
CA THR A 245 9.84 8.76 23.07
C THR A 245 10.86 8.35 22.00
N GLY A 246 10.42 8.04 20.77
CA GLY A 246 11.29 7.56 19.68
C GLY A 246 11.89 6.16 19.92
N ARG A 247 11.34 5.40 20.87
CA ARG A 247 11.80 4.06 21.26
C ARG A 247 11.00 2.98 20.53
N VAL A 248 11.59 1.79 20.40
CA VAL A 248 11.00 0.59 19.76
C VAL A 248 10.75 0.74 18.26
N VAL A 249 9.87 1.65 17.83
CA VAL A 249 9.52 1.89 16.42
C VAL A 249 10.02 3.25 15.91
N PRO A 250 10.20 3.43 14.59
CA PRO A 250 10.46 4.74 13.99
C PRO A 250 9.29 5.72 14.21
N ARG A 251 9.57 7.03 14.33
CA ARG A 251 8.54 8.05 14.56
C ARG A 251 7.44 8.08 13.50
N GLY A 252 7.80 7.94 12.22
CA GLY A 252 6.82 7.89 11.13
C GLY A 252 5.94 6.64 11.20
N TYR A 253 6.48 5.50 11.63
CA TYR A 253 5.68 4.28 11.82
C TYR A 253 4.66 4.47 12.96
N ALA A 254 5.09 5.02 14.09
CA ALA A 254 4.20 5.33 15.20
C ALA A 254 3.12 6.37 14.83
N GLU A 255 3.46 7.38 14.01
CA GLU A 255 2.47 8.34 13.50
C GLU A 255 1.44 7.68 12.59
N TRP A 256 1.89 6.84 11.66
CA TRP A 256 1.01 6.08 10.77
C TRP A 256 0.08 5.13 11.54
N CYS A 257 0.63 4.33 12.47
CA CYS A 257 -0.16 3.44 13.33
C CYS A 257 -1.17 4.24 14.14
N ALA A 258 -0.77 5.33 14.81
CA ALA A 258 -1.69 6.11 15.62
C ALA A 258 -2.92 6.60 14.82
N VAL A 259 -2.72 7.10 13.59
CA VAL A 259 -3.82 7.58 12.75
C VAL A 259 -4.69 6.44 12.25
N LEU A 260 -4.07 5.33 11.83
CA LEU A 260 -4.77 4.14 11.37
C LEU A 260 -5.64 3.57 12.50
N ASP A 261 -5.09 3.46 13.69
CA ASP A 261 -5.73 2.89 14.86
C ASP A 261 -6.90 3.74 15.37
N VAL A 262 -6.75 5.07 15.30
CA VAL A 262 -7.88 5.99 15.57
C VAL A 262 -8.99 5.77 14.55
N ALA A 263 -8.67 5.73 13.26
CA ALA A 263 -9.68 5.54 12.22
C ALA A 263 -10.39 4.19 12.40
N VAL A 264 -9.65 3.08 12.51
CA VAL A 264 -10.18 1.73 12.70
C VAL A 264 -11.00 1.63 13.99
N GLY A 265 -10.47 2.11 15.11
CA GLY A 265 -11.16 2.07 16.40
C GLY A 265 -12.46 2.88 16.39
N ALA A 266 -12.42 4.10 15.86
CA ALA A 266 -13.60 4.96 15.76
C ALA A 266 -14.66 4.37 14.83
N THR A 267 -14.29 3.90 13.64
CA THR A 267 -15.26 3.29 12.70
C THR A 267 -15.82 1.99 13.23
N THR A 268 -15.04 1.19 13.97
CA THR A 268 -15.53 -0.02 14.64
C THR A 268 -16.61 0.32 15.67
N LEU A 269 -16.35 1.32 16.52
CA LEU A 269 -17.33 1.75 17.52
C LEU A 269 -18.59 2.33 16.87
N LEU A 270 -18.44 3.13 15.81
CA LEU A 270 -19.57 3.63 15.03
C LEU A 270 -20.40 2.47 14.45
N ALA A 271 -19.75 1.45 13.88
CA ALA A 271 -20.42 0.27 13.34
C ALA A 271 -21.27 -0.43 14.41
N VAL A 272 -20.71 -0.64 15.60
CA VAL A 272 -21.40 -1.26 16.75
C VAL A 272 -22.58 -0.41 17.23
N LEU A 273 -22.46 0.92 17.20
CA LEU A 273 -23.53 1.82 17.64
C LEU A 273 -24.65 1.96 16.59
N SER A 274 -24.35 1.70 15.32
CA SER A 274 -25.28 1.84 14.20
C SER A 274 -26.00 0.54 13.80
N GLY A 275 -25.52 -0.61 14.29
CA GLY A 275 -26.09 -1.94 14.03
C GLY A 275 -26.95 -2.42 15.19
#